data_AF-A0A6L3XT53-F1
#
_entry.id   AF-A0A6L3XT53-F1
#
_cell.length_a   1.000
_cell.length_b   1.000
_cell.length_c   1.000
_cell.angle_alpha   90.00
_cell.angle_beta   90.00
_cell.angle_gamma   90.00
#
_symmetry.space_group_name_H-M   'P 1'
#
loop_
_entity.id
_entity.type
_entity.pdbx_description
1 polymer ?
#
loop_
_entity_poly.entity_id
_entity_poly.type
_entity_poly.pdbx_seq_one_letter_code
_entity_poly.pdbx_strand_id
1 'polypeptide(L)'
;GIEAWLQLGEAVGLSREDLISERHVLPGVRFAVDAYVNFARRANWQEAACSSLTELFAPQIHQSRLDSWPQHYPWIKEEGYFYFRSRLSQASRDVEHGLELAKRYCDSAEKQNRMLEILQFKLDILWSMLDAMTMAYALQRPPYHTVTDKAAWHTTRLV
;
A
#
# COMPACT_ATOMS: atom_id res chain seq x y z
N GLY A 1 -4.67 11.18 6.68
CA GLY A 1 -4.10 10.12 5.82
C GLY A 1 -3.70 10.68 4.47
N ILE A 2 -4.67 10.89 3.59
CA ILE A 2 -4.45 11.33 2.19
C ILE A 2 -3.67 12.65 2.09
N GLU A 3 -4.05 13.68 2.85
CA GLU A 3 -3.32 14.97 2.81
C GLU A 3 -1.84 14.85 3.22
N ALA A 4 -1.56 14.06 4.26
CA ALA A 4 -0.18 13.81 4.67
C ALA A 4 0.63 13.03 3.61
N TRP A 5 -0.04 12.21 2.79
CA TRP A 5 0.59 11.54 1.65
C TRP A 5 0.86 12.50 0.48
N LEU A 6 -0.03 13.48 0.26
CA LEU A 6 0.20 14.54 -0.73
C LEU A 6 1.37 15.44 -0.32
N GLN A 7 1.50 15.76 0.97
CA GLN A 7 2.66 16.48 1.52
C GLN A 7 3.96 15.70 1.35
N LEU A 8 3.94 14.37 1.49
CA LEU A 8 5.09 13.53 1.15
C LEU A 8 5.45 13.67 -0.34
N GLY A 9 4.46 13.70 -1.24
CA GLY A 9 4.67 13.98 -2.67
C GLY A 9 5.39 15.31 -2.92
N GLU A 10 4.93 16.38 -2.28
CA GLU A 10 5.56 17.71 -2.35
C GLU A 10 6.98 17.72 -1.79
N ALA A 11 7.21 16.99 -0.70
CA ALA A 11 8.51 16.86 -0.07
C ALA A 11 9.54 16.14 -0.95
N VAL A 12 9.08 15.25 -1.85
CA VAL A 12 9.93 14.58 -2.85
C VAL A 12 9.97 15.29 -4.21
N GLY A 13 9.38 16.48 -4.32
CA GLY A 13 9.44 17.32 -5.52
C GLY A 13 8.32 17.12 -6.54
N LEU A 14 7.25 16.38 -6.20
CA LEU A 14 6.06 16.24 -7.04
C LEU A 14 5.03 17.33 -6.72
N SER A 15 4.26 17.73 -7.72
CA SER A 15 3.08 18.57 -7.49
C SER A 15 1.91 17.72 -6.96
N ARG A 16 0.95 18.36 -6.30
CA ARG A 16 -0.29 17.70 -5.88
C ARG A 16 -1.02 17.06 -7.07
N GLU A 17 -1.02 17.73 -8.22
CA GLU A 17 -1.66 17.24 -9.45
C GLU A 17 -1.01 15.95 -9.98
N ASP A 18 0.30 15.77 -9.79
CA ASP A 18 0.99 14.53 -10.19
C ASP A 18 0.42 13.30 -9.45
N LEU A 19 0.04 13.47 -8.18
CA LEU A 19 -0.55 12.42 -7.36
C LEU A 19 -2.06 12.31 -7.60
N ILE A 20 -2.78 13.43 -7.60
CA ILE A 20 -4.25 13.47 -7.71
C ILE A 20 -4.72 12.95 -9.07
N SER A 21 -4.00 13.25 -10.15
CA SER A 21 -4.37 12.78 -11.49
C SER A 21 -4.26 11.26 -11.67
N GLU A 22 -3.58 10.55 -10.75
CA GLU A 22 -3.30 9.11 -10.80
C GLU A 22 -2.62 8.62 -12.09
N ARG A 23 -2.15 9.53 -12.96
CA ARG A 23 -1.65 9.18 -14.30
C ARG A 23 -0.36 8.35 -14.26
N HIS A 24 0.39 8.46 -13.16
CA HIS A 24 1.60 7.69 -12.89
C HIS A 24 1.34 6.34 -12.18
N VAL A 25 0.08 6.02 -11.86
CA VAL A 25 -0.28 4.72 -11.28
C VAL A 25 -0.18 3.65 -12.35
N LEU A 26 0.79 2.76 -12.19
CA LEU A 26 1.03 1.64 -13.09
C LEU A 26 -0.15 0.64 -13.04
N PRO A 27 -0.49 -0.02 -14.16
CA PRO A 27 -1.59 -0.98 -14.21
C PRO A 27 -1.41 -2.14 -13.22
N GLY A 28 -0.19 -2.64 -13.03
CA GLY A 28 0.08 -3.70 -12.04
C GLY A 28 -0.19 -3.25 -10.60
N VAL A 29 0.17 -2.00 -10.25
CA VAL A 29 -0.17 -1.40 -8.95
C VAL A 29 -1.69 -1.25 -8.82
N ARG A 30 -2.36 -0.73 -9.85
CA ARG A 30 -3.81 -0.53 -9.86
C ARG A 30 -4.56 -1.84 -9.64
N PHE A 31 -4.24 -2.90 -10.40
CA PHE A 31 -4.91 -4.18 -10.26
C PHE A 31 -4.68 -4.84 -8.90
N ALA A 32 -3.48 -4.75 -8.34
CA ALA A 32 -3.20 -5.26 -7.00
C ALA A 32 -4.05 -4.54 -5.93
N VAL A 33 -4.13 -3.21 -5.98
CA VAL A 33 -4.95 -2.41 -5.06
C VAL A 33 -6.46 -2.67 -5.29
N ASP A 34 -6.90 -2.76 -6.54
CA ASP A 34 -8.31 -3.04 -6.87
C ASP A 34 -8.72 -4.45 -6.41
N ALA A 35 -7.82 -5.43 -6.42
CA ALA A 35 -8.08 -6.75 -5.85
C ALA A 35 -8.41 -6.66 -4.35
N TYR A 36 -7.72 -5.79 -3.60
CA TYR A 36 -8.02 -5.58 -2.18
C TYR A 36 -9.41 -4.99 -1.97
N VAL A 37 -9.76 -3.95 -2.74
CA VAL A 37 -11.07 -3.32 -2.68
C VAL A 37 -12.17 -4.32 -3.06
N ASN A 38 -11.97 -5.10 -4.13
CA ASN A 38 -12.94 -6.09 -4.58
C ASN A 38 -13.10 -7.25 -3.61
N PHE A 39 -12.03 -7.69 -2.93
CA PHE A 39 -12.12 -8.64 -1.83
C PHE A 39 -13.01 -8.10 -0.72
N ALA A 40 -12.76 -6.87 -0.24
CA ALA A 40 -13.56 -6.25 0.82
C ALA A 40 -15.04 -6.06 0.44
N ARG A 41 -15.35 -5.88 -0.86
CA ARG A 41 -16.74 -5.78 -1.36
C ARG A 41 -17.50 -7.11 -1.37
N ARG A 42 -16.80 -8.25 -1.45
CA ARG A 42 -17.40 -9.57 -1.72
C ARG A 42 -17.28 -10.54 -0.55
N ALA A 43 -16.19 -10.47 0.20
CA ALA A 43 -15.97 -11.31 1.37
C ALA A 43 -16.94 -10.94 2.49
N ASN A 44 -17.12 -11.84 3.47
CA ASN A 44 -17.80 -11.44 4.69
C ASN A 44 -16.98 -10.36 5.43
N TRP A 45 -17.67 -9.55 6.24
CA TRP A 45 -17.04 -8.36 6.82
C TRP A 45 -15.90 -8.70 7.79
N GLN A 46 -15.93 -9.87 8.46
CA GLN A 46 -14.85 -10.30 9.34
C GLN A 46 -13.59 -10.62 8.56
N GLU A 47 -13.70 -11.35 7.46
CA GLU A 47 -12.58 -11.63 6.56
C GLU A 47 -12.01 -10.35 5.95
N ALA A 48 -12.89 -9.45 5.48
CA ALA A 48 -12.49 -8.16 4.96
C ALA A 48 -11.76 -7.31 6.02
N ALA A 49 -12.28 -7.23 7.24
CA ALA A 49 -11.66 -6.48 8.32
C ALA A 49 -10.32 -7.09 8.75
N CYS A 50 -10.24 -8.40 8.96
CA CYS A 50 -9.02 -9.07 9.40
C CYS A 50 -7.92 -9.07 8.33
N SER A 51 -8.24 -8.88 7.04
CA SER A 51 -7.23 -8.66 6.00
C SER A 51 -6.42 -7.37 6.18
N SER A 52 -6.81 -6.47 7.10
CA SER A 52 -6.00 -5.30 7.50
C SER A 52 -4.76 -5.68 8.33
N LEU A 53 -4.71 -6.89 8.91
CA LEU A 53 -3.73 -7.29 9.93
C LEU A 53 -2.26 -7.26 9.51
N THR A 54 -1.94 -7.04 8.22
CA THR A 54 -0.60 -6.59 7.83
C THR A 54 -0.14 -5.31 8.55
N GLU A 55 -1.07 -4.54 9.14
CA GLU A 55 -0.76 -3.41 10.02
C GLU A 55 0.05 -3.81 11.26
N LEU A 56 0.06 -5.09 11.67
CA LEU A 56 0.98 -5.63 12.67
C LEU A 56 2.45 -5.35 12.31
N PHE A 57 2.77 -5.28 11.02
CA PHE A 57 4.13 -5.10 10.50
C PHE A 57 4.41 -3.65 10.08
N ALA A 58 3.37 -2.80 9.98
CA ALA A 58 3.49 -1.45 9.45
C ALA A 58 4.37 -0.49 10.30
N PRO A 59 4.34 -0.52 11.65
CA PRO A 59 5.18 0.36 12.46
C PRO A 59 6.68 0.20 12.17
N GLN A 60 7.15 -1.04 11.99
CA GLN A 60 8.56 -1.33 11.75
C GLN A 60 9.05 -0.69 10.43
N ILE A 61 8.30 -0.85 9.34
CA ILE A 61 8.67 -0.27 8.04
C ILE A 61 8.51 1.26 8.00
N HIS A 62 7.62 1.84 8.80
CA HIS A 62 7.54 3.29 8.96
C HIS A 62 8.74 3.84 9.73
N GLN A 63 9.12 3.20 10.83
CA GLN A 63 10.29 3.58 11.61
C GLN A 63 11.57 3.46 10.78
N SER A 64 11.74 2.39 10.00
CA SER A 64 12.94 2.20 9.17
C SER A 64 13.14 3.33 8.15
N ARG A 65 12.05 3.90 7.60
CA ARG A 65 12.13 5.06 6.70
C ARG A 65 12.52 6.33 7.46
N LEU A 66 11.94 6.56 8.63
CA LEU A 66 12.27 7.71 9.49
C LEU A 66 13.74 7.70 9.90
N ASP A 67 14.31 6.52 10.15
CA ASP A 67 15.71 6.39 10.58
C ASP A 67 16.71 6.58 9.43
N SER A 68 16.36 6.11 8.22
CA SER A 68 17.31 5.98 7.10
C SER A 68 17.18 7.06 6.02
N TRP A 69 15.97 7.54 5.70
CA TRP A 69 15.76 8.47 4.59
C TRP A 69 16.44 9.82 4.79
N PRO A 70 16.45 10.45 5.99
CA PRO A 70 17.17 11.71 6.20
C PRO A 70 18.68 11.61 5.90
N GLN A 71 19.27 10.41 6.07
CA GLN A 71 20.70 10.18 5.83
C GLN A 71 20.99 9.95 4.34
N HIS A 72 20.15 9.17 3.65
CA HIS A 72 20.38 8.78 2.25
C HIS A 72 19.79 9.75 1.23
N TYR A 73 18.72 10.45 1.59
CA TYR A 73 17.96 11.35 0.72
C TYR A 73 17.71 12.69 1.42
N PRO A 74 18.77 13.45 1.77
CA PRO A 74 18.65 14.69 2.56
C PRO A 74 17.90 15.82 1.86
N TRP A 75 17.61 15.66 0.56
CA TRP A 75 16.79 16.60 -0.23
C TRP A 75 15.29 16.46 0.02
N ILE A 76 14.83 15.36 0.65
CA ILE A 76 13.43 15.19 1.03
C ILE A 76 13.14 16.12 2.21
N LYS A 77 12.12 16.98 2.05
CA LYS A 77 11.75 17.96 3.09
C LYS A 77 11.17 17.27 4.33
N GLU A 78 11.46 17.83 5.50
CA GLU A 78 11.11 17.26 6.81
C GLU A 78 9.60 17.05 6.99
N GLU A 79 8.77 17.90 6.39
CA GLU A 79 7.31 17.82 6.45
C GLU A 79 6.78 16.52 5.82
N GLY A 80 7.49 15.95 4.85
CA GLY A 80 7.11 14.71 4.18
C GLY A 80 7.08 13.49 5.11
N TYR A 81 7.84 13.52 6.21
CA TYR A 81 7.89 12.43 7.18
C TYR A 81 6.69 12.37 8.14
N PHE A 82 5.82 13.38 8.11
CA PHE A 82 4.64 13.43 8.98
C PHE A 82 3.72 12.21 8.81
N TYR A 83 3.53 11.73 7.57
CA TYR A 83 2.71 10.55 7.32
C TYR A 83 3.23 9.33 8.09
N PHE A 84 4.52 9.01 7.97
CA PHE A 84 5.11 7.84 8.65
C PHE A 84 5.04 7.97 10.18
N ARG A 85 5.37 9.15 10.73
CA ARG A 85 5.24 9.41 12.18
C ARG A 85 3.81 9.20 12.68
N SER A 86 2.82 9.68 11.93
CA SER A 86 1.41 9.56 12.31
C SER A 86 0.93 8.11 12.35
N ARG A 87 1.49 7.23 11.50
CA ARG A 87 1.09 5.82 11.41
C ARG A 87 1.66 4.96 12.52
N LEU A 88 2.76 5.36 13.17
CA LEU A 88 3.32 4.62 14.32
C LEU A 88 2.31 4.49 15.48
N SER A 89 1.52 5.53 15.75
CA SER A 89 0.51 5.51 16.83
C SER A 89 -0.87 5.06 16.36
N GLN A 90 -1.22 5.25 15.08
CA GLN A 90 -2.50 4.81 14.52
C GLN A 90 -2.54 3.29 14.32
N ALA A 91 -1.48 2.70 13.76
CA ALA A 91 -1.44 1.27 13.46
C ALA A 91 -1.63 0.41 14.72
N SER A 92 -1.08 0.82 15.86
CA SER A 92 -1.26 0.08 17.13
C SER A 92 -2.74 -0.02 17.54
N ARG A 93 -3.53 1.04 17.36
CA ARG A 93 -4.97 1.05 17.69
C ARG A 93 -5.79 0.22 16.70
N ASP A 94 -5.46 0.32 15.41
CA ASP A 94 -6.15 -0.43 14.35
C ASP A 94 -5.94 -1.95 14.53
N VAL A 95 -4.72 -2.34 14.92
CA VAL A 95 -4.34 -3.73 15.17
C VAL A 95 -4.99 -4.33 16.41
N GLU A 96 -5.14 -3.57 17.50
CA GLU A 96 -5.79 -4.08 18.73
C GLU A 96 -7.19 -4.63 18.42
N HIS A 97 -8.00 -3.83 17.71
CA HIS A 97 -9.35 -4.23 17.33
C HIS A 97 -9.34 -5.36 16.28
N GLY A 98 -8.51 -5.27 15.24
CA GLY A 98 -8.41 -6.30 14.21
C GLY A 98 -7.97 -7.66 14.76
N LEU A 99 -7.05 -7.66 15.71
CA LEU A 99 -6.52 -8.88 16.33
C LEU A 99 -7.53 -9.50 17.30
N GLU A 100 -8.26 -8.69 18.07
CA GLU A 100 -9.35 -9.18 18.91
C GLU A 100 -10.45 -9.83 18.05
N LEU A 101 -10.83 -9.18 16.94
CA LEU A 101 -11.80 -9.72 15.99
C LEU A 101 -11.33 -11.06 15.41
N ALA A 102 -10.08 -11.14 14.96
CA ALA A 102 -9.52 -12.38 14.40
C ALA A 102 -9.50 -13.51 15.43
N LYS A 103 -9.08 -13.24 16.67
CA LYS A 103 -9.08 -14.21 17.78
C LYS A 103 -10.48 -14.74 18.11
N ARG A 104 -11.50 -13.87 18.03
CA ARG A 104 -12.90 -14.25 18.29
C ARG A 104 -13.53 -15.00 17.11
N TYR A 105 -13.26 -14.58 15.89
CA TYR A 105 -13.90 -15.14 14.69
C TYR A 105 -13.27 -16.44 14.22
N CYS A 106 -11.94 -16.57 14.32
CA CYS A 106 -11.18 -17.74 13.85
C CYS A 106 -11.11 -18.84 14.93
N ASP A 107 -12.28 -19.34 15.33
CA ASP A 107 -12.49 -20.30 16.43
C ASP A 107 -12.36 -21.79 16.01
N SER A 108 -12.06 -22.06 14.75
CA SER A 108 -11.84 -23.40 14.22
C SER A 108 -10.58 -23.46 13.35
N ALA A 109 -9.99 -24.65 13.23
CA ALA A 109 -8.81 -24.87 12.39
C ALA A 109 -9.06 -24.45 10.92
N GLU A 110 -10.27 -24.70 10.40
CA GLU A 110 -10.68 -24.27 9.06
C GLU A 110 -10.63 -22.75 8.91
N LYS A 111 -11.25 -22.00 9.84
CA LYS A 111 -11.26 -20.53 9.79
C LYS A 111 -9.86 -19.95 10.00
N GLN A 112 -9.05 -20.55 10.87
CA GLN A 112 -7.67 -20.13 11.10
C GLN A 112 -6.82 -20.28 9.84
N ASN A 113 -6.86 -21.45 9.20
CA ASN A 113 -6.15 -21.69 7.94
C ASN A 113 -6.63 -20.75 6.84
N ARG A 114 -7.94 -20.54 6.73
CA ARG A 114 -8.53 -19.58 5.78
C ARG A 114 -8.06 -18.14 6.06
N MET A 115 -7.98 -17.73 7.32
CA MET A 115 -7.50 -16.38 7.68
C MET A 115 -6.02 -16.18 7.37
N LEU A 116 -5.20 -17.22 7.55
CA LEU A 116 -3.80 -17.20 7.15
C LEU A 116 -3.65 -17.04 5.63
N GLU A 117 -4.48 -17.72 4.84
CA GLU A 117 -4.50 -17.55 3.38
C GLU A 117 -4.95 -16.15 2.96
N ILE A 118 -5.93 -15.57 3.66
CA ILE A 118 -6.36 -14.17 3.44
C ILE A 118 -5.22 -13.20 3.75
N LEU A 119 -4.46 -13.45 4.81
CA LEU A 119 -3.29 -12.63 5.15
C LEU A 119 -2.18 -12.80 4.10
N GLN A 120 -1.96 -14.01 3.58
CA GLN A 120 -1.04 -14.27 2.47
C GLN A 120 -1.47 -13.50 1.21
N PHE A 121 -2.75 -13.57 0.84
CA PHE A 121 -3.31 -12.76 -0.26
C PHE A 121 -3.02 -11.26 -0.08
N LYS A 122 -3.16 -10.73 1.14
CA LYS A 122 -2.82 -9.34 1.42
C LYS A 122 -1.32 -9.05 1.24
N LEU A 123 -0.44 -9.97 1.66
CA LEU A 123 1.00 -9.84 1.45
C LEU A 123 1.34 -9.86 -0.06
N ASP A 124 0.71 -10.73 -0.83
CA ASP A 124 0.91 -10.83 -2.28
C ASP A 124 0.51 -9.54 -3.02
N ILE A 125 -0.54 -8.85 -2.55
CA ILE A 125 -0.92 -7.52 -3.06
C ILE A 125 0.21 -6.52 -2.85
N LEU A 126 0.72 -6.42 -1.61
CA LEU A 126 1.80 -5.48 -1.27
C LEU A 126 3.07 -5.78 -2.08
N TRP A 127 3.37 -7.06 -2.27
CA TRP A 127 4.51 -7.51 -3.06
C TRP A 127 4.36 -7.16 -4.55
N SER A 128 3.19 -7.47 -5.14
CA SER A 128 2.91 -7.22 -6.56
C SER A 128 2.95 -5.73 -6.92
N MET A 129 2.58 -4.85 -5.99
CA MET A 129 2.75 -3.40 -6.16
C MET A 129 4.23 -3.04 -6.37
N LEU A 130 5.12 -3.62 -5.57
CA LEU A 130 6.56 -3.38 -5.68
C LEU A 130 7.18 -4.05 -6.91
N ASP A 131 6.66 -5.21 -7.35
CA ASP A 131 7.09 -5.84 -8.60
C ASP A 131 6.80 -4.93 -9.81
N ALA A 132 5.61 -4.34 -9.85
CA ALA A 132 5.24 -3.40 -10.91
C ALA A 132 6.15 -2.15 -10.91
N MET A 133 6.46 -1.61 -9.72
CA MET A 133 7.40 -0.49 -9.58
C MET A 133 8.82 -0.88 -9.99
N THR A 134 9.28 -2.08 -9.62
CA THR A 134 10.59 -2.63 -10.01
C THR A 134 10.73 -2.67 -11.53
N MET A 135 9.73 -3.23 -12.21
CA MET A 135 9.72 -3.32 -13.67
C MET A 135 9.83 -1.93 -14.32
N ALA A 136 9.03 -0.96 -13.88
CA ALA A 136 9.00 0.37 -14.49
C ALA A 136 10.24 1.22 -14.16
N TYR A 137 10.66 1.25 -12.89
CA TYR A 137 11.58 2.27 -12.39
C TYR A 137 12.99 1.76 -12.09
N ALA A 138 13.19 0.44 -11.94
CA ALA A 138 14.52 -0.15 -11.75
C ALA A 138 15.03 -0.87 -13.00
N LEU A 139 14.13 -1.59 -13.69
CA LEU A 139 14.50 -2.45 -14.83
C LEU A 139 14.27 -1.79 -16.19
N GLN A 140 13.75 -0.56 -16.25
CA GLN A 140 13.45 0.16 -17.49
C GLN A 140 12.50 -0.62 -18.43
N ARG A 141 11.56 -1.35 -17.82
CA ARG A 141 10.53 -2.13 -18.51
C ARG A 141 9.12 -1.68 -18.09
N PRO A 142 8.77 -0.38 -18.19
CA PRO A 142 7.39 0.03 -17.99
C PRO A 142 6.46 -0.60 -19.05
N PRO A 143 5.13 -0.60 -18.86
CA PRO A 143 4.20 -1.13 -19.85
C PRO A 143 4.44 -0.52 -21.23
N TYR A 144 4.49 -1.37 -22.25
CA TYR A 144 4.69 -1.00 -23.67
C TYR A 144 6.06 -0.42 -24.04
N HIS A 145 7.08 -0.58 -23.19
CA HIS A 145 8.44 -0.05 -23.42
C HIS A 145 9.10 -0.50 -24.74
N THR A 146 8.68 -1.62 -25.33
CA THR A 146 9.20 -2.11 -26.62
C THR A 146 8.58 -1.40 -27.82
N VAL A 147 7.50 -0.63 -27.63
CA VAL A 147 6.72 0.02 -28.70
C VAL A 147 6.76 1.54 -28.58
N THR A 148 6.70 2.09 -27.37
CA THR A 148 6.73 3.52 -27.13
C THR A 148 7.46 3.87 -25.83
N ASP A 149 8.06 5.05 -25.82
CA ASP A 149 8.63 5.73 -24.66
C ASP A 149 7.58 6.53 -23.86
N LYS A 150 6.36 6.69 -24.38
CA LYS A 150 5.27 7.41 -23.73
C LYS A 150 4.46 6.49 -22.80
N ALA A 151 3.88 7.07 -21.76
CA ALA A 151 2.87 6.39 -20.97
C ALA A 151 1.61 6.14 -21.82
N ALA A 152 1.22 4.86 -21.94
CA ALA A 152 0.10 4.43 -22.79
C ALA A 152 -0.91 3.52 -22.06
N TRP A 153 -0.80 3.36 -20.73
CA TRP A 153 -1.77 2.62 -19.93
C TRP A 153 -3.01 3.48 -19.59
N HIS A 154 -4.11 2.83 -19.23
CA HIS A 154 -5.31 3.53 -18.79
C HIS A 154 -5.09 4.19 -17.41
N THR A 155 -5.69 5.37 -17.19
CA THR A 155 -5.48 6.18 -15.98
C THR A 155 -6.75 6.37 -15.15
N THR A 156 -7.87 5.77 -15.57
CA THR A 156 -9.19 5.97 -14.94
C THR A 156 -9.61 4.75 -14.13
N ARG A 157 -10.26 4.98 -12.98
CA ARG A 157 -11.07 3.98 -12.28
C ARG A 157 -12.41 3.87 -13.00
N LEU A 158 -12.58 2.82 -13.80
CA LEU A 158 -13.74 2.70 -14.69
C LEU A 158 -15.05 2.39 -13.93
N VAL A 159 -14.94 1.85 -12.70
CA VAL A 159 -16.06 1.45 -11.82
C VAL A 159 -15.78 1.82 -10.38
#